data_AF-W1YDE6-F1
#
_entry.id   AF-W1YDE6-F1
#
_cell.length_a   1.000
_cell.length_b   1.000
_cell.length_c   1.000
_cell.angle_alpha   90.00
_cell.angle_beta   90.00
_cell.angle_gamma   90.00
#
_symmetry.space_group_name_H-M   'P 1'
#
loop_
_entity.id
_entity.type
_entity.pdbx_description
1 polymer ?
#
loop_
_entity_poly.entity_id
_entity_poly.type
_entity_poly.pdbx_seq_one_letter_code
_entity_poly.pdbx_strand_id
1 'polypeptide(L)' 'NTERYIRVMVKAGADMVEIGIPFSDPTAEGPVIQEASTRALSTGVKINDIFDMVRRLRTGEEAVTVPLVFMTY' A
#
# COMPACT_ATOMS: atom_id res chain seq x y z
N ASN A 1 0.12 6.52 8.17
CA ASN A 1 -1.19 5.83 8.25
C ASN A 1 -1.21 4.46 7.57
N THR A 2 -0.70 4.33 6.34
CA THR A 2 -0.73 3.07 5.57
C THR A 2 -0.10 1.87 6.29
N GLU A 3 1.12 2.02 6.83
CA GLU A 3 1.80 0.93 7.57
C GLU A 3 0.97 0.39 8.74
N ARG A 4 0.29 1.27 9.47
CA ARG A 4 -0.60 0.90 10.58
C ARG A 4 -1.74 0.02 10.09
N TYR A 5 -2.39 0.40 8.98
CA TYR A 5 -3.49 -0.38 8.41
C TYR A 5 -3.01 -1.73 7.89
N ILE A 6 -1.83 -1.81 7.26
CA ILE A 6 -1.22 -3.07 6.84
C ILE A 6 -1.03 -4.00 8.05
N ARG A 7 -0.40 -3.51 9.13
CA ARG A 7 -0.21 -4.30 10.35
C ARG A 7 -1.52 -4.77 10.95
N VAL A 8 -2.56 -3.92 10.97
CA VAL A 8 -3.88 -4.28 11.46
C VAL A 8 -4.53 -5.37 10.60
N MET A 9 -4.48 -5.24 9.27
CA MET A 9 -5.03 -6.26 8.35
C MET A 9 -4.34 -7.61 8.55
N VAL A 10 -3.02 -7.63 8.69
CA VAL A 10 -2.25 -8.85 8.96
C VAL A 10 -2.61 -9.44 10.33
N LYS A 11 -2.66 -8.62 11.39
CA LYS A 11 -3.07 -9.06 12.74
C LYS A 11 -4.52 -9.57 12.76
N ALA A 12 -5.37 -9.09 11.85
CA ALA A 12 -6.75 -9.54 11.68
C ALA A 12 -6.89 -10.82 10.83
N GLY A 13 -5.79 -11.39 10.34
CA GLY A 13 -5.77 -12.67 9.62
C GLY A 13 -5.68 -12.57 8.10
N ALA A 14 -5.28 -11.44 7.53
CA ALA A 14 -5.00 -11.36 6.10
C ALA A 14 -3.79 -12.24 5.72
N ASP A 15 -4.01 -13.24 4.86
CA ASP A 15 -2.95 -14.14 4.35
C ASP A 15 -2.00 -13.46 3.36
N MET A 16 -2.42 -12.34 2.76
CA MET A 16 -1.67 -11.51 1.82
C MET A 16 -2.25 -10.09 1.84
N VAL A 17 -1.41 -9.10 1.53
CA VAL A 17 -1.85 -7.71 1.35
C VAL A 17 -1.40 -7.19 -0.01
N GLU A 18 -2.35 -6.66 -0.77
CA GLU A 18 -2.11 -5.93 -2.01
C GLU A 18 -1.90 -4.44 -1.69
N ILE A 19 -0.82 -3.87 -2.25
CA ILE A 19 -0.43 -2.47 -2.07
C ILE A 19 -0.57 -1.78 -3.42
N GLY A 20 -1.61 -0.95 -3.56
CA GLY A 20 -1.80 -0.13 -4.75
C GLY A 20 -0.74 0.97 -4.85
N ILE A 21 -0.06 1.03 -6.00
CA ILE A 21 0.76 2.16 -6.40
C ILE A 21 -0.17 3.18 -7.05
N PRO A 22 -0.32 4.38 -6.48
CA PRO A 22 -1.30 5.34 -6.98
C PRO A 22 -0.89 5.84 -8.36
N PHE A 23 -1.83 5.81 -9.29
CA PHE A 23 -1.65 6.20 -10.69
C PHE A 23 -2.50 7.42 -11.03
N SER A 24 -2.00 8.29 -11.91
CA SER A 24 -2.68 9.55 -12.27
C SER A 24 -3.84 9.36 -13.22
N ASP A 25 -3.90 8.23 -13.94
CA ASP A 25 -4.97 7.92 -14.91
C ASP A 25 -5.57 6.50 -14.72
N PRO A 26 -6.16 6.18 -13.55
CA PRO A 26 -6.63 4.83 -13.22
C PRO A 26 -8.01 4.53 -13.83
N THR A 27 -8.11 4.56 -15.16
CA THR A 27 -9.39 4.40 -15.90
C THR A 27 -10.05 3.04 -15.74
N ALA A 28 -9.28 2.01 -15.38
CA ALA A 28 -9.79 0.65 -15.13
C ALA A 28 -10.29 0.44 -13.69
N GLU A 29 -10.08 1.41 -12.79
CA GLU A 29 -10.50 1.31 -11.39
C GLU A 29 -11.91 1.84 -11.14
N GLY A 30 -12.56 1.34 -10.09
CA GLY A 30 -13.81 1.92 -9.57
C GLY A 30 -13.58 3.26 -8.84
N PRO A 31 -14.64 4.09 -8.67
CA PRO A 31 -14.52 5.47 -8.16
C PRO A 31 -13.84 5.56 -6.78
N VAL A 32 -14.06 4.58 -5.90
CA VAL A 32 -13.43 4.54 -4.57
C VAL A 32 -11.90 4.43 -4.65
N ILE A 33 -11.39 3.62 -5.58
CA ILE A 33 -9.94 3.43 -5.78
C ILE A 33 -9.34 4.62 -6.55
N GLN A 34 -10.07 5.18 -7.53
CA GLN A 34 -9.65 6.40 -8.20
C GLN A 34 -9.43 7.55 -7.21
N GLU A 35 -10.40 7.78 -6.31
CA GLU A 35 -10.27 8.81 -5.27
C GLU A 35 -9.14 8.51 -4.27
N ALA A 36 -8.90 7.23 -3.94
CA ALA A 36 -7.77 6.84 -3.09
C ALA A 36 -6.43 7.18 -3.74
N SER A 37 -6.29 6.92 -5.05
CA SER A 37 -5.12 7.32 -5.83
C SER A 37 -4.95 8.83 -5.86
N THR A 38 -6.01 9.60 -6.09
CA THR A 38 -5.97 11.07 -6.03
C THR A 38 -5.52 11.58 -4.65
N ARG A 39 -6.05 11.03 -3.55
CA ARG A 39 -5.64 11.39 -2.19
C ARG A 39 -4.19 11.03 -1.89
N ALA A 40 -3.70 9.92 -2.42
CA ALA A 40 -2.29 9.53 -2.23
C ALA A 40 -1.35 10.43 -3.04
N LEU A 41 -1.68 10.74 -4.29
CA LEU A 41 -0.87 11.62 -5.13
C LEU A 41 -0.83 13.06 -4.60
N SER A 42 -1.91 13.55 -3.99
CA SER A 42 -1.95 14.89 -3.42
C SER A 42 -1.00 15.08 -2.23
N THR A 43 -0.54 14.01 -1.59
CA THR A 43 0.51 14.07 -0.54
C THR A 43 1.93 14.09 -1.12
N GLY A 44 2.08 14.07 -2.45
CA GLY A 44 3.38 14.08 -3.11
C GLY A 44 4.13 12.74 -3.11
N VAL A 45 3.47 11.65 -2.73
CA VAL A 45 4.09 10.32 -2.62
C VAL A 45 4.74 9.89 -3.95
N LYS A 46 5.93 9.29 -3.85
CA LYS A 46 6.69 8.72 -4.96
C LYS A 46 6.83 7.22 -4.77
N ILE A 47 7.15 6.53 -5.86
CA ILE A 47 7.34 5.08 -5.84
C ILE A 47 8.43 4.65 -4.84
N ASN A 48 9.49 5.45 -4.69
CA ASN A 48 10.55 5.19 -3.71
C ASN A 48 10.03 5.21 -2.27
N ASP A 49 9.09 6.10 -1.94
CA ASP A 49 8.49 6.16 -0.60
C ASP A 49 7.72 4.87 -0.28
N ILE A 50 7.09 4.27 -1.29
CA ILE A 50 6.36 2.99 -1.17
C ILE A 50 7.35 1.83 -0.96
N PHE A 51 8.44 1.80 -1.71
CA PHE A 51 9.50 0.81 -1.50
C PHE A 51 10.12 0.93 -0.09
N ASP A 52 10.38 2.15 0.37
CA ASP A 52 10.90 2.39 1.72
C ASP A 52 9.91 1.99 2.80
N MET A 53 8.61 2.25 2.58
CA MET A 53 7.54 1.74 3.45
C MET A 53 7.57 0.21 3.55
N VAL A 54 7.68 -0.49 2.42
CA VAL A 54 7.75 -1.96 2.41
C VAL A 54 9.02 -2.45 3.11
N ARG A 55 10.18 -1.81 2.92
CA ARG A 55 11.41 -2.13 3.65
C ARG A 55 11.20 -2.03 5.16
N ARG A 56 10.59 -0.95 5.66
CA ARG A 56 10.27 -0.78 7.09
C ARG A 56 9.27 -1.82 7.61
N LEU A 57 8.31 -2.24 6.78
CA LEU A 57 7.37 -3.29 7.15
C LEU A 57 8.04 -4.67 7.26
N ARG A 58 9.18 -4.89 6.60
CA ARG A 58 9.91 -6.18 6.59
C ARG A 58 11.02 -6.27 7.65
N THR A 59 11.22 -5.27 8.48
CA THR A 59 12.29 -5.24 9.50
C THR A 59 11.75 -5.18 10.93
N GLY A 60 12.55 -5.66 11.88
CA GLY A 60 12.26 -5.61 13.32
C GLY A 60 11.39 -6.76 13.84
N GLU A 61 11.05 -6.71 15.13
CA GLU A 61 10.29 -7.76 15.83
C GLU A 61 8.84 -7.87 15.35
N GLU A 62 8.25 -6.76 14.90
CA GLU A 62 6.92 -6.75 14.27
C GLU A 62 6.99 -6.87 12.74
N ALA A 63 8.03 -7.46 12.16
CA ALA A 63 8.12 -7.60 10.71
C ALA A 63 6.88 -8.31 10.13
N VAL A 64 6.26 -7.70 9.13
CA VAL A 64 5.18 -8.32 8.36
C VAL A 64 5.79 -9.43 7.52
N THR A 65 5.30 -10.66 7.68
CA THR A 65 5.82 -11.85 7.00
C THR A 65 4.95 -12.32 5.85
N VAL A 66 3.65 -12.02 5.86
CA VAL A 66 2.75 -12.37 4.75
C VAL A 66 3.20 -11.74 3.43
N PRO A 67 2.84 -12.32 2.26
CA PRO A 67 3.15 -11.71 0.98
C PRO A 67 2.58 -10.28 0.89
N LEU A 68 3.42 -9.37 0.40
CA LEU A 68 3.05 -7.99 0.08
C LEU A 68 3.22 -7.86 -1.44
N VAL A 69 2.14 -7.62 -2.16
CA VAL A 69 2.12 -7.61 -3.63
C VAL A 69 1.82 -6.20 -4.10
N PHE A 70 2.62 -5.68 -5.03
CA PHE A 70 2.32 -4.39 -5.64
C PHE A 70 1.28 -4.54 -6.73
N MET A 71 0.23 -3.74 -6.64
CA MET A 71 -0.71 -3.53 -7.73
C MET A 71 -0.34 -2.22 -8.42
N THR A 72 -0.06 -2.29 -9.72
CA THR A 72 0.36 -1.15 -10.54
C THR A 72 -0.18 -1.28 -11.95
N TYR A 73 -0.22 -0.14 -12.63
CA TYR A 73 -0.40 0.00 -14.07
C TYR A 73 0.96 0.02 -14.78
#